data_AF-A0A2V4RFR8-F1
#
_entry.id   AF-A0A2V4RFR8-F1
#
_cell.length_a   1.000
_cell.length_b   1.000
_cell.length_c   1.000
_cell.angle_alpha   90.00
_cell.angle_beta   90.00
_cell.angle_gamma   90.00
#
_symmetry.space_group_name_H-M   'P 1'
#
loop_
_entity.id
_entity.type
_entity.pdbx_description
1 polymer ?
#
loop_
_entity_poly.entity_id
_entity_poly.type
_entity_poly.pdbx_seq_one_letter_code
_entity_poly.pdbx_strand_id
1 'polypeptide(L)'
;MTRHIHHARDQHGHHPFPHACRWLLAVGTMAVPAHRALAQAAPPVEHTVPSLVTSGSVSAMPSTGMTPEQQISLNLDAERLGPTPDAIRRPPNTPIPPSGVPTYPSAGLATMSVAPVSSPGDSKAFHKIELDAILTHHEGPSGLLPEWIDAQHDTDLEDPYYVPTAGSGHLVPQLNPLRRKLLDHGVSFAFTYKGEAMGVINGGVERGMSYVHELTAQVNFDLEKMAGITGWSVHTLVMERAGHAVSHDRVGEYYVNLQEVYGLSGNVVAHLVDFYAEKKLLDNHLDITFGRMALTHVFATSPLLCSFMVTCSAPVALKLDPGFSVYPKATWGSRIRMRPTRDTAIQLGAYSVSALADNPSGWSWGSETATGLMLPVEFTWQPFLTRNRLPGHYVLGYAHDTTRYPDQIGIGLPPALRTAAGHQRSAPMDMFWFEGDQMVYRRGGRNQMAGGYLMAGYIHNTPHVTSISDEAYGGLSFAGVIPSRVTDRLGIMYSWYHVSHRKEEGQILRYEAGYSLGTAVRAPQTDSHIIEAYYAIDAMPGILVQPEFEYMIRPGETRHIPNAALVGLKVIANL
;
A
#
# COMPACT_ATOMS: atom_id res chain seq x y z
N MET A 1 -18.82 -55.31 -4.68
CA MET A 1 -18.95 -56.46 -5.60
C MET A 1 -18.63 -55.90 -6.99
N THR A 2 -17.58 -56.25 -7.73
CA THR A 2 -16.87 -57.52 -7.90
C THR A 2 -15.45 -57.23 -8.40
N ARG A 3 -14.48 -58.02 -7.94
CA ARG A 3 -13.05 -58.03 -8.31
C ARG A 3 -12.85 -58.57 -9.73
N HIS A 4 -11.74 -58.22 -10.39
CA HIS A 4 -10.72 -59.25 -10.72
C HIS A 4 -9.35 -58.64 -11.03
N ILE A 5 -8.35 -59.28 -10.43
CA ILE A 5 -6.90 -59.08 -10.47
C ILE A 5 -6.32 -60.19 -11.36
N HIS A 6 -5.24 -59.91 -12.09
CA HIS A 6 -4.30 -60.95 -12.53
C HIS A 6 -2.86 -60.67 -12.06
N HIS A 7 -2.17 -61.78 -11.81
CA HIS A 7 -1.01 -62.00 -10.95
C HIS A 7 0.32 -62.06 -11.71
N ALA A 8 1.38 -61.62 -11.02
CA ALA A 8 2.69 -62.29 -10.79
C ALA A 8 3.63 -62.68 -11.96
N ARG A 9 4.93 -62.32 -11.85
CA ARG A 9 5.96 -63.18 -11.24
C ARG A 9 7.35 -62.53 -11.11
N ASP A 10 8.02 -62.89 -10.02
CA ASP A 10 9.39 -62.60 -9.57
C ASP A 10 10.51 -63.11 -10.50
N GLN A 11 11.73 -62.55 -10.37
CA GLN A 11 12.87 -63.28 -9.78
C GLN A 11 14.12 -62.41 -9.51
N HIS A 12 14.76 -62.74 -8.38
CA HIS A 12 15.94 -62.18 -7.72
C HIS A 12 17.29 -62.38 -8.43
N GLY A 13 18.33 -61.62 -8.01
CA GLY A 13 19.67 -62.20 -7.87
C GLY A 13 20.91 -61.28 -7.89
N HIS A 14 21.39 -60.92 -6.69
CA HIS A 14 22.80 -60.87 -6.25
C HIS A 14 23.77 -59.69 -6.51
N HIS A 15 24.12 -59.05 -5.37
CA HIS A 15 25.38 -58.40 -4.93
C HIS A 15 26.67 -59.24 -5.17
N PRO A 16 27.89 -58.65 -5.19
CA PRO A 16 28.63 -58.26 -3.96
C PRO A 16 29.54 -57.01 -4.00
N PHE A 17 29.81 -56.49 -2.79
CA PHE A 17 30.89 -55.57 -2.37
C PHE A 17 32.29 -56.22 -2.52
N PRO A 18 33.42 -55.45 -2.52
CA PRO A 18 34.16 -55.23 -1.25
C PRO A 18 34.94 -53.91 -1.07
N HIS A 19 34.90 -53.43 0.19
CA HIS A 19 35.99 -52.98 1.09
C HIS A 19 37.11 -51.97 0.73
N ALA A 20 37.07 -50.84 1.45
CA ALA A 20 38.02 -50.35 2.47
C ALA A 20 39.48 -49.94 2.14
N CYS A 21 39.85 -48.71 2.55
CA CYS A 21 40.99 -48.49 3.46
C CYS A 21 40.96 -47.12 4.16
N ARG A 22 41.45 -47.09 5.40
CA ARG A 22 41.39 -46.05 6.42
C ARG A 22 42.76 -46.02 7.12
N TRP A 23 43.44 -44.89 7.25
CA TRP A 23 44.53 -44.58 8.21
C TRP A 23 44.67 -43.04 8.28
N LEU A 24 44.33 -42.30 9.35
CA LEU A 24 44.91 -42.10 10.70
C LEU A 24 46.02 -41.01 10.82
N LEU A 25 45.63 -39.88 11.43
CA LEU A 25 46.25 -39.10 12.53
C LEU A 25 47.71 -38.61 12.48
N ALA A 26 47.91 -37.29 12.67
CA ALA A 26 48.58 -36.69 13.85
C ALA A 26 48.61 -35.13 13.76
N VAL A 27 48.01 -34.43 14.74
CA VAL A 27 48.65 -33.63 15.83
C VAL A 27 49.26 -32.29 15.38
N GLY A 28 48.74 -31.20 15.97
CA GLY A 28 49.29 -29.85 15.86
C GLY A 28 48.55 -28.87 16.77
N THR A 29 48.80 -28.97 18.07
CA THR A 29 48.40 -28.04 19.14
C THR A 29 49.03 -26.66 18.97
N MET A 30 48.24 -25.59 19.04
CA MET A 30 48.69 -24.32 19.63
C MET A 30 47.52 -23.61 20.30
N ALA A 31 47.74 -23.24 21.56
CA ALA A 31 46.82 -22.54 22.43
C ALA A 31 47.50 -21.26 22.95
N VAL A 32 46.65 -20.30 23.36
CA VAL A 32 46.88 -19.18 24.30
C VAL A 32 47.48 -17.88 23.68
N PRO A 33 47.13 -16.65 24.15
CA PRO A 33 46.27 -16.29 25.30
C PRO A 33 45.06 -15.40 25.02
N ALA A 34 44.06 -15.59 25.90
CA ALA A 34 43.14 -14.56 26.33
C ALA A 34 43.89 -13.50 27.15
N HIS A 35 43.75 -12.22 26.78
CA HIS A 35 44.07 -11.10 27.67
C HIS A 35 42.81 -10.66 28.40
N ARG A 36 42.77 -10.99 29.70
CA ARG A 36 42.02 -10.21 30.70
C ARG A 36 42.73 -8.86 30.85
N ALA A 37 42.01 -7.77 30.63
CA ALA A 37 42.37 -6.46 31.16
C ALA A 37 41.35 -6.11 32.25
N LEU A 38 41.87 -5.91 33.46
CA LEU A 38 41.14 -5.53 34.65
C LEU A 38 40.47 -4.17 34.49
N ALA A 39 39.28 -4.07 35.06
CA ALA A 39 38.66 -2.80 35.42
C ALA A 39 39.56 -2.03 36.41
N GLN A 40 39.85 -0.78 36.08
CA GLN A 40 40.27 0.25 37.03
C GLN A 40 39.31 1.43 36.89
N ALA A 41 38.63 1.73 38.00
CA ALA A 41 37.79 2.90 38.16
C ALA A 41 38.65 4.10 38.59
N ALA A 42 38.39 5.27 37.99
CA ALA A 42 38.91 6.59 38.36
C ALA A 42 37.99 7.70 37.77
N PRO A 43 37.93 8.92 38.35
CA PRO A 43 36.70 9.73 38.55
C PRO A 43 36.30 10.67 37.39
N PRO A 44 35.17 11.42 37.51
CA PRO A 44 34.65 12.25 36.42
C PRO A 44 35.45 13.56 36.30
N VAL A 45 35.65 14.04 35.07
CA VAL A 45 36.25 15.33 34.78
C VAL A 45 35.25 16.16 33.97
N GLU A 46 34.81 17.27 34.58
CA GLU A 46 34.10 18.37 33.93
C GLU A 46 35.01 19.04 32.90
N HIS A 47 34.49 19.32 31.70
CA HIS A 47 35.04 20.39 30.86
C HIS A 47 33.93 21.27 30.30
N THR A 48 33.95 22.48 30.84
CA THR A 48 33.20 23.68 30.51
C THR A 48 33.49 24.19 29.10
N VAL A 49 32.43 24.58 28.39
CA VAL A 49 32.50 25.27 27.09
C VAL A 49 32.70 26.77 27.31
N PRO A 50 33.67 27.45 26.68
CA PRO A 50 33.88 28.89 26.86
C PRO A 50 32.87 29.74 26.08
N SER A 51 32.32 30.73 26.76
CA SER A 51 31.50 31.82 26.23
C SER A 51 32.37 32.85 25.49
N LEU A 52 31.93 33.30 24.32
CA LEU A 52 32.48 34.45 23.60
C LEU A 52 31.34 35.43 23.29
N VAL A 53 31.12 36.32 24.25
CA VAL A 53 30.40 37.59 24.07
C VAL A 53 31.43 38.63 23.65
N THR A 54 31.27 39.23 22.46
CA THR A 54 31.87 40.52 22.13
C THR A 54 30.78 41.57 22.01
N SER A 55 30.95 42.62 22.81
CA SER A 55 30.11 43.80 22.95
C SER A 55 30.17 44.73 21.72
N GLY A 56 29.00 45.18 21.26
CA GLY A 56 28.87 46.25 20.28
C GLY A 56 27.44 46.81 20.20
N SER A 57 27.22 47.94 20.90
CA SER A 57 26.10 48.91 20.81
C SER A 57 24.65 48.39 20.92
N VAL A 58 24.10 48.42 22.14
CA VAL A 58 22.66 48.52 22.39
C VAL A 58 22.29 50.01 22.41
N SER A 59 21.47 50.45 21.47
CA SER A 59 20.72 51.70 21.61
C SER A 59 19.47 51.41 22.43
N ALA A 60 19.29 52.13 23.54
CA ALA A 60 18.16 51.95 24.44
C ALA A 60 16.84 52.35 23.75
N MET A 61 15.84 51.45 23.79
CA MET A 61 14.45 51.84 23.50
C MET A 61 13.79 52.43 24.76
N PRO A 62 12.85 53.39 24.61
CA PRO A 62 12.25 54.07 25.75
C PRO A 62 11.30 53.14 26.51
N SER A 63 11.29 53.27 27.84
CA SER A 63 10.35 52.59 28.72
C SER A 63 8.93 53.15 28.51
N THR A 64 8.09 52.44 27.77
CA THR A 64 6.64 52.63 27.83
C THR A 64 6.11 51.90 29.06
N GLY A 65 5.68 52.66 30.07
CA GLY A 65 5.12 52.14 31.31
C GLY A 65 3.81 51.36 31.10
N MET A 66 3.94 50.07 30.80
CA MET A 66 2.84 49.11 30.68
C MET A 66 3.02 47.99 31.70
N THR A 67 1.91 47.49 32.25
CA THR A 67 1.91 46.39 33.22
C THR A 67 2.25 45.06 32.53
N PRO A 68 2.70 44.02 33.27
CA PRO A 68 3.05 42.72 32.69
C PRO A 68 1.92 42.07 31.87
N GLU A 69 0.65 42.33 32.22
CA GLU A 69 -0.52 41.85 31.47
C GLU A 69 -0.70 42.56 30.11
N GLN A 70 -0.24 43.81 29.99
CA GLN A 70 -0.24 44.56 28.72
C GLN A 70 0.94 44.17 27.80
N GLN A 71 2.04 43.61 28.34
CA GLN A 71 3.13 43.07 27.53
C GLN A 71 2.80 41.70 26.93
N ILE A 72 1.95 40.90 27.58
CA ILE A 72 1.52 39.58 27.07
C ILE A 72 0.53 39.72 25.90
N SER A 73 -0.17 40.86 25.78
CA SER A 73 -1.17 41.11 24.74
C SER A 73 -0.65 41.78 23.47
N LEU A 74 0.65 42.15 23.39
CA LEU A 74 1.17 43.04 22.34
C LEU A 74 2.31 42.48 21.47
N ASN A 75 2.56 41.16 21.42
CA ASN A 75 3.53 40.60 20.46
C ASN A 75 3.12 39.22 19.90
N LEU A 76 1.89 39.12 19.41
CA LEU A 76 1.50 38.09 18.44
C LEU A 76 0.95 38.76 17.17
N ASP A 77 1.73 39.72 16.64
CA ASP A 77 1.48 40.23 15.28
C ASP A 77 1.78 39.11 14.29
N ALA A 78 0.72 38.49 13.77
CA ALA A 78 0.79 37.37 12.83
C ALA A 78 1.58 37.72 11.54
N GLU A 79 1.73 39.00 11.21
CA GLU A 79 2.48 39.47 10.04
C GLU A 79 4.01 39.39 10.19
N ARG A 80 4.55 39.42 11.41
CA ARG A 80 6.02 39.47 11.64
C ARG A 80 6.69 38.12 11.81
N LEU A 81 5.90 37.06 11.99
CA LEU A 81 6.39 35.68 12.17
C LEU A 81 6.06 34.77 10.97
N GLY A 82 5.55 35.33 9.88
CA GLY A 82 5.37 34.62 8.61
C GLY A 82 6.65 34.57 7.77
N PRO A 83 6.77 33.63 6.81
CA PRO A 83 7.81 33.73 5.79
C PRO A 83 7.65 35.07 5.05
N THR A 84 8.77 35.75 4.74
CA THR A 84 8.76 37.00 3.99
C THR A 84 7.89 36.85 2.74
N PRO A 85 7.11 37.86 2.32
CA PRO A 85 6.34 37.81 1.07
C PRO A 85 7.18 37.39 -0.16
N ASP A 86 8.50 37.59 -0.09
CA ASP A 86 9.46 37.13 -1.11
C ASP A 86 9.70 35.61 -1.14
N ALA A 87 9.36 34.86 -0.09
CA ALA A 87 9.37 33.40 -0.11
C ALA A 87 8.21 32.82 -0.94
N ILE A 88 7.20 33.64 -1.22
CA ILE A 88 6.06 33.36 -2.11
C ILE A 88 6.29 34.00 -3.49
N ARG A 89 7.28 34.92 -3.64
CA ARG A 89 7.58 35.57 -4.91
C ARG A 89 8.68 34.85 -5.68
N ARG A 90 8.35 34.55 -6.93
CA ARG A 90 9.24 34.06 -7.98
C ARG A 90 10.43 35.00 -8.19
N PRO A 91 11.67 34.49 -8.38
CA PRO A 91 12.80 35.31 -8.82
C PRO A 91 12.50 35.98 -10.17
N PRO A 92 12.76 37.29 -10.33
CA PRO A 92 12.55 37.99 -11.60
C PRO A 92 13.38 37.34 -12.71
N ASN A 93 12.78 37.10 -13.88
CA ASN A 93 13.38 36.51 -15.10
C ASN A 93 13.54 34.98 -15.17
N THR A 94 12.77 34.19 -14.42
CA THR A 94 12.60 32.76 -14.75
C THR A 94 11.62 32.61 -15.92
N PRO A 95 11.96 31.99 -17.06
CA PRO A 95 11.04 31.88 -18.22
C PRO A 95 10.21 30.58 -18.19
N ILE A 96 8.94 30.64 -17.77
CA ILE A 96 7.93 29.54 -17.81
C ILE A 96 6.50 30.14 -17.92
N PRO A 97 5.54 29.53 -18.67
CA PRO A 97 4.28 30.14 -19.15
C PRO A 97 3.25 30.51 -18.07
N PRO A 98 2.15 31.22 -18.43
CA PRO A 98 1.16 31.82 -17.51
C PRO A 98 0.41 30.85 -16.58
N SER A 99 0.59 29.54 -16.70
CA SER A 99 0.00 28.53 -15.82
C SER A 99 0.81 28.23 -14.56
N GLY A 100 2.03 28.78 -14.41
CA GLY A 100 2.83 28.60 -13.18
C GLY A 100 3.36 27.19 -12.91
N VAL A 101 3.13 26.23 -13.82
CA VAL A 101 3.58 24.84 -13.70
C VAL A 101 4.73 24.56 -14.69
N PRO A 102 5.91 24.07 -14.25
CA PRO A 102 6.95 23.59 -15.15
C PRO A 102 6.47 22.34 -15.92
N THR A 103 6.48 22.40 -17.25
CA THR A 103 6.13 21.29 -18.13
C THR A 103 7.17 20.17 -18.07
N TYR A 104 6.77 18.97 -17.66
CA TYR A 104 7.46 17.73 -17.99
C TYR A 104 6.52 16.82 -18.80
N PRO A 105 7.04 15.86 -19.58
CA PRO A 105 6.25 15.19 -20.61
C PRO A 105 5.08 14.32 -20.08
N SER A 106 5.19 13.76 -18.87
CA SER A 106 4.12 13.08 -18.13
C SER A 106 4.51 12.85 -16.65
N ALA A 107 3.54 12.80 -15.74
CA ALA A 107 3.77 12.27 -14.40
C ALA A 107 3.96 10.74 -14.48
N GLY A 108 4.89 10.18 -13.72
CA GLY A 108 4.98 8.72 -13.56
C GLY A 108 3.68 8.23 -12.92
N LEU A 109 3.00 7.31 -13.57
CA LEU A 109 1.70 6.83 -13.12
C LEU A 109 1.85 5.59 -12.27
N ALA A 110 1.06 5.41 -11.21
CA ALA A 110 0.99 4.11 -10.55
C ALA A 110 0.73 3.02 -11.58
N THR A 111 1.20 1.80 -11.34
CA THR A 111 1.14 0.68 -12.31
C THR A 111 -0.27 0.33 -12.81
N MET A 112 -1.30 0.98 -12.27
CA MET A 112 -2.72 0.79 -12.54
C MET A 112 -3.45 2.12 -12.83
N SER A 113 -2.74 3.24 -12.78
CA SER A 113 -3.23 4.54 -13.20
C SER A 113 -2.83 4.76 -14.66
N VAL A 114 -3.79 5.05 -15.54
CA VAL A 114 -3.45 5.62 -16.85
C VAL A 114 -3.42 7.14 -16.70
N ALA A 115 -2.64 7.79 -17.56
CA ALA A 115 -2.74 9.23 -17.71
C ALA A 115 -4.21 9.52 -18.00
N PRO A 116 -4.83 10.49 -17.32
CA PRO A 116 -6.15 10.93 -17.72
C PRO A 116 -6.12 11.24 -19.22
N VAL A 117 -7.23 10.98 -19.93
CA VAL A 117 -7.35 11.27 -21.37
C VAL A 117 -7.21 12.79 -21.68
N SER A 118 -7.05 13.58 -20.63
CA SER A 118 -6.85 15.03 -20.58
C SER A 118 -5.85 15.40 -19.48
N SER A 119 -5.21 16.56 -19.58
CA SER A 119 -4.28 17.04 -18.54
C SER A 119 -5.03 17.44 -17.25
N PRO A 120 -4.44 17.26 -16.05
CA PRO A 120 -4.99 17.82 -14.82
C PRO A 120 -5.21 19.33 -14.94
N GLY A 121 -6.35 19.83 -14.48
CA GLY A 121 -6.70 21.26 -14.50
C GLY A 121 -7.25 21.81 -15.82
N ASP A 122 -7.44 20.99 -16.86
CA ASP A 122 -8.21 21.41 -18.03
C ASP A 122 -9.71 21.38 -17.68
N SER A 123 -10.35 22.54 -17.54
CA SER A 123 -11.80 22.62 -17.26
C SER A 123 -12.66 22.09 -18.41
N LYS A 124 -12.06 21.88 -19.60
CA LYS A 124 -12.65 21.24 -20.76
C LYS A 124 -12.20 19.79 -20.93
N ALA A 125 -11.43 19.26 -19.98
CA ALA A 125 -11.10 17.85 -19.87
C ALA A 125 -12.37 17.02 -19.82
N PHE A 126 -12.56 16.18 -20.82
CA PHE A 126 -13.74 15.32 -20.85
C PHE A 126 -13.62 14.13 -19.87
N HIS A 127 -12.40 13.64 -19.63
CA HIS A 127 -12.11 12.56 -18.69
C HIS A 127 -11.27 13.07 -17.51
N LYS A 128 -11.92 13.83 -16.63
CA LYS A 128 -11.36 14.19 -15.30
C LYS A 128 -11.28 12.93 -14.43
N ILE A 129 -10.17 12.66 -13.75
CA ILE A 129 -10.14 11.58 -12.74
C ILE A 129 -10.99 11.98 -11.50
N GLU A 130 -11.16 13.27 -11.33
CA GLU A 130 -11.96 13.87 -10.26
C GLU A 130 -13.39 14.15 -10.70
N LEU A 131 -14.29 13.99 -9.75
CA LEU A 131 -15.64 14.53 -9.84
C LEU A 131 -15.60 16.00 -9.44
N ASP A 132 -16.47 16.79 -10.04
CA ASP A 132 -16.71 18.16 -9.60
C ASP A 132 -17.58 18.12 -8.32
N ALA A 133 -17.36 19.04 -7.39
CA ALA A 133 -18.13 19.08 -6.14
C ALA A 133 -19.58 19.54 -6.39
N ILE A 134 -20.59 18.85 -5.87
CA ILE A 134 -22.00 19.22 -6.02
C ILE A 134 -22.25 20.61 -5.42
N LEU A 135 -21.68 20.87 -4.24
CA LEU A 135 -21.74 22.15 -3.56
C LEU A 135 -20.41 22.89 -3.74
N THR A 136 -20.19 23.44 -4.94
CA THR A 136 -18.92 24.09 -5.34
C THR A 136 -18.48 25.25 -4.45
N HIS A 137 -19.36 25.90 -3.70
CA HIS A 137 -19.01 27.02 -2.80
C HIS A 137 -19.05 26.66 -1.31
N HIS A 138 -19.20 25.37 -0.98
CA HIS A 138 -19.27 24.92 0.40
C HIS A 138 -18.12 23.98 0.73
N GLU A 139 -17.47 24.25 1.86
CA GLU A 139 -16.59 23.33 2.55
C GLU A 139 -17.44 22.34 3.35
N GLY A 140 -17.00 21.09 3.43
CA GLY A 140 -17.60 20.04 4.25
C GLY A 140 -17.17 20.21 5.72
N PRO A 141 -16.60 19.17 6.36
CA PRO A 141 -16.08 19.26 7.71
C PRO A 141 -15.04 20.38 7.89
N SER A 142 -14.30 20.72 6.84
CA SER A 142 -13.29 21.79 6.86
C SER A 142 -13.86 23.16 7.26
N GLY A 143 -15.11 23.47 6.88
CA GLY A 143 -15.73 24.76 7.23
C GLY A 143 -16.06 24.93 8.72
N LEU A 144 -15.96 23.86 9.52
CA LEU A 144 -16.10 23.90 10.98
C LEU A 144 -14.77 24.18 11.69
N LEU A 145 -13.65 24.08 10.98
CA LEU A 145 -12.34 24.31 11.53
C LEU A 145 -12.05 25.83 11.50
N PRO A 146 -11.40 26.37 12.54
CA PRO A 146 -11.03 27.77 12.52
C PRO A 146 -9.95 28.03 11.45
N GLU A 147 -9.97 29.21 10.83
CA GLU A 147 -9.13 29.61 9.68
C GLU A 147 -7.62 29.40 9.86
N TRP A 148 -7.14 29.29 11.09
CA TRP A 148 -5.72 29.03 11.38
C TRP A 148 -5.33 27.54 11.35
N ILE A 149 -6.32 26.64 11.38
CA ILE A 149 -6.17 25.19 11.22
C ILE A 149 -6.41 24.76 9.79
N ASP A 150 -7.44 25.31 9.15
CA ASP A 150 -7.90 24.96 7.80
C ASP A 150 -8.57 26.19 7.18
N ALA A 151 -8.23 26.51 5.94
CA ALA A 151 -8.72 27.70 5.26
C ALA A 151 -8.73 27.48 3.75
N GLN A 152 -9.68 26.67 3.29
CA GLN A 152 -9.87 26.40 1.87
C GLN A 152 -10.54 27.61 1.19
N HIS A 153 -9.76 28.65 0.90
CA HIS A 153 -10.29 29.75 0.09
C HIS A 153 -10.49 29.29 -1.36
N ASP A 154 -11.55 29.81 -2.00
CA ASP A 154 -12.05 29.51 -3.36
C ASP A 154 -11.01 29.49 -4.51
N THR A 155 -9.76 29.88 -4.23
CA THR A 155 -8.63 30.00 -5.17
C THR A 155 -7.62 28.86 -5.10
N ASP A 156 -7.75 27.93 -4.17
CA ASP A 156 -6.75 26.89 -3.94
C ASP A 156 -6.92 25.71 -4.91
N LEU A 157 -5.80 25.15 -5.37
CA LEU A 157 -5.72 24.27 -6.54
C LEU A 157 -6.47 22.93 -6.35
N GLU A 158 -7.32 22.60 -7.32
CA GLU A 158 -7.83 21.25 -7.57
C GLU A 158 -6.69 20.39 -8.16
N ASP A 159 -5.76 19.94 -7.31
CA ASP A 159 -4.76 18.94 -7.71
C ASP A 159 -5.19 17.58 -7.14
N PRO A 160 -5.27 16.52 -7.96
CA PRO A 160 -5.61 15.20 -7.47
C PRO A 160 -4.67 14.80 -6.33
N TYR A 161 -5.24 14.20 -5.28
CA TYR A 161 -4.46 13.46 -4.28
C TYR A 161 -3.77 12.28 -4.97
N TYR A 162 -2.58 12.54 -5.52
CA TYR A 162 -1.86 11.62 -6.38
C TYR A 162 -0.37 11.63 -6.05
N VAL A 163 0.19 10.45 -5.86
CA VAL A 163 1.63 10.26 -5.62
C VAL A 163 2.17 9.38 -6.75
N PRO A 164 3.17 9.84 -7.53
CA PRO A 164 3.82 9.01 -8.52
C PRO A 164 4.46 7.79 -7.85
N THR A 165 3.96 6.59 -8.15
CA THR A 165 4.56 5.32 -7.69
C THR A 165 5.31 4.58 -8.80
N ALA A 166 5.46 5.19 -9.98
CA ALA A 166 6.34 4.70 -11.04
C ALA A 166 7.25 5.79 -11.59
N GLY A 167 8.25 5.37 -12.37
CA GLY A 167 9.22 6.25 -13.01
C GLY A 167 8.55 7.26 -13.94
N SER A 168 9.10 8.46 -14.00
CA SER A 168 8.52 9.54 -14.80
C SER A 168 8.71 9.28 -16.30
N GLY A 169 7.70 9.54 -17.15
CA GLY A 169 7.83 9.29 -18.59
C GLY A 169 7.64 7.83 -19.01
N HIS A 170 8.17 7.49 -20.20
CA HIS A 170 8.05 6.16 -20.82
C HIS A 170 9.42 5.69 -21.31
N LEU A 171 9.66 4.39 -21.24
CA LEU A 171 10.88 3.74 -21.71
C LEU A 171 11.01 3.81 -23.24
N VAL A 172 9.89 3.81 -23.97
CA VAL A 172 9.85 3.88 -25.44
C VAL A 172 9.20 5.19 -25.91
N PRO A 173 9.90 6.34 -25.79
CA PRO A 173 9.34 7.65 -26.16
C PRO A 173 9.00 7.78 -27.65
N GLN A 174 9.52 6.89 -28.52
CA GLN A 174 9.20 6.83 -29.94
C GLN A 174 7.72 6.51 -30.20
N LEU A 175 7.02 5.92 -29.23
CA LEU A 175 5.57 5.66 -29.31
C LEU A 175 4.72 6.90 -29.02
N ASN A 176 5.29 8.01 -28.54
CA ASN A 176 4.54 9.21 -28.18
C ASN A 176 3.65 9.78 -29.30
N PRO A 177 4.05 9.81 -30.59
CA PRO A 177 3.16 10.21 -31.67
C PRO A 177 1.95 9.27 -31.83
N LEU A 178 2.15 7.96 -31.70
CA LEU A 178 1.08 6.97 -31.75
C LEU A 178 0.15 7.09 -30.54
N ARG A 179 0.71 7.23 -29.33
CA ARG A 179 -0.06 7.47 -28.09
C ARG A 179 -0.96 8.69 -28.24
N ARG A 180 -0.43 9.82 -28.70
CA ARG A 180 -1.21 11.04 -28.95
C ARG A 180 -2.30 10.82 -29.99
N LYS A 181 -1.96 10.18 -31.12
CA LYS A 181 -2.95 9.87 -32.16
C LYS A 181 -4.10 9.00 -31.63
N LEU A 182 -3.79 7.96 -30.86
CA LEU A 182 -4.81 7.10 -30.25
C LEU A 182 -5.63 7.87 -29.21
N LEU A 183 -4.99 8.69 -28.38
CA LEU A 183 -5.63 9.53 -27.37
C LEU A 183 -6.64 10.52 -27.98
N ASP A 184 -6.26 11.13 -29.11
CA ASP A 184 -7.13 12.04 -29.87
C ASP A 184 -8.37 11.31 -30.41
N HIS A 185 -8.27 10.00 -30.64
CA HIS A 185 -9.38 9.12 -31.06
C HIS A 185 -10.05 8.39 -29.89
N GLY A 186 -9.75 8.76 -28.64
CA GLY A 186 -10.39 8.19 -27.45
C GLY A 186 -9.81 6.87 -26.96
N VAL A 187 -8.58 6.51 -27.33
CA VAL A 187 -7.92 5.28 -26.85
C VAL A 187 -6.65 5.64 -26.10
N SER A 188 -6.54 5.21 -24.85
CA SER A 188 -5.30 5.29 -24.06
C SER A 188 -4.85 3.88 -23.70
N PHE A 189 -3.53 3.66 -23.67
CA PHE A 189 -2.96 2.37 -23.32
C PHE A 189 -1.69 2.54 -22.49
N ALA A 190 -1.45 1.59 -21.61
CA ALA A 190 -0.24 1.46 -20.81
C ALA A 190 0.23 0.01 -20.81
N PHE A 191 1.54 -0.17 -20.81
CA PHE A 191 2.15 -1.47 -20.60
C PHE A 191 3.29 -1.31 -19.60
N THR A 192 3.19 -2.01 -18.48
CA THR A 192 4.09 -1.84 -17.35
C THR A 192 4.60 -3.17 -16.88
N TYR A 193 5.88 -3.22 -16.54
CA TYR A 193 6.51 -4.32 -15.84
C TYR A 193 6.81 -3.92 -14.41
N LYS A 194 6.55 -4.81 -13.46
CA LYS A 194 6.90 -4.66 -12.06
C LYS A 194 7.54 -5.95 -11.58
N GLY A 195 8.81 -5.88 -11.17
CA GLY A 195 9.57 -7.02 -10.66
C GLY A 195 10.03 -6.78 -9.23
N GLU A 196 9.92 -7.80 -8.38
CA GLU A 196 10.29 -7.77 -6.97
C GLU A 196 11.23 -8.94 -6.69
N ALA A 197 12.46 -8.65 -6.28
CA ALA A 197 13.45 -9.64 -5.87
C ALA A 197 13.78 -9.42 -4.40
N MET A 198 13.55 -10.43 -3.54
CA MET A 198 13.80 -10.35 -2.11
C MET A 198 14.65 -11.52 -1.63
N GLY A 199 15.61 -11.23 -0.75
CA GLY A 199 16.50 -12.22 -0.15
C GLY A 199 16.50 -12.18 1.37
N VAL A 200 16.32 -13.34 2.01
CA VAL A 200 16.47 -13.51 3.46
C VAL A 200 17.95 -13.56 3.81
N ILE A 201 18.43 -12.54 4.53
CA ILE A 201 19.84 -12.43 4.97
C ILE A 201 20.04 -12.91 6.40
N ASN A 202 19.00 -12.88 7.23
CA ASN A 202 19.03 -13.35 8.61
C ASN A 202 17.68 -13.91 9.05
N GLY A 203 17.69 -14.91 9.94
CA GLY A 203 16.50 -15.53 10.50
C GLY A 203 15.61 -16.23 9.47
N GLY A 204 14.30 -16.25 9.73
CA GLY A 204 13.35 -17.02 8.94
C GLY A 204 13.55 -18.53 9.05
N VAL A 205 12.97 -19.27 8.10
CA VAL A 205 13.12 -20.71 7.94
C VAL A 205 14.38 -21.05 7.16
N GLU A 206 14.63 -20.35 6.06
CA GLU A 206 15.74 -20.61 5.14
C GLU A 206 16.28 -19.32 4.52
N ARG A 207 17.60 -19.22 4.37
CA ARG A 207 18.24 -18.11 3.64
C ARG A 207 18.19 -18.35 2.14
N GLY A 208 18.03 -17.28 1.37
CA GLY A 208 18.03 -17.34 -0.08
C GLY A 208 17.22 -16.21 -0.69
N MET A 209 17.22 -16.14 -2.02
CA MET A 209 16.45 -15.14 -2.75
C MET A 209 15.30 -15.78 -3.54
N SER A 210 14.26 -14.97 -3.70
CA SER A 210 13.05 -15.25 -4.46
C SER A 210 12.75 -14.07 -5.36
N TYR A 211 12.03 -14.34 -6.44
CA TYR A 211 11.70 -13.33 -7.43
C TYR A 211 10.29 -13.55 -7.95
N VAL A 212 9.56 -12.45 -8.07
CA VAL A 212 8.22 -12.40 -8.65
C VAL A 212 8.12 -11.19 -9.56
N HIS A 213 7.22 -11.27 -10.53
CA HIS A 213 6.92 -10.14 -11.39
C HIS A 213 5.49 -10.15 -11.90
N GLU A 214 5.11 -8.99 -12.38
CA GLU A 214 3.85 -8.69 -13.02
C GLU A 214 4.10 -7.92 -14.31
N LEU A 215 3.39 -8.32 -15.37
CA LEU A 215 3.23 -7.53 -16.58
C LEU A 215 1.79 -7.06 -16.67
N THR A 216 1.58 -5.75 -16.71
CA THR A 216 0.26 -5.14 -16.74
C THR A 216 0.03 -4.48 -18.08
N ALA A 217 -1.06 -4.88 -18.75
CA ALA A 217 -1.57 -4.25 -19.96
C ALA A 217 -2.91 -3.59 -19.64
N GLN A 218 -2.98 -2.28 -19.83
CA GLN A 218 -4.19 -1.50 -19.57
C GLN A 218 -4.60 -0.73 -20.82
N VAL A 219 -5.89 -0.72 -21.12
CA VAL A 219 -6.48 0.05 -22.22
C VAL A 219 -7.77 0.69 -21.74
N ASN A 220 -7.89 2.00 -21.91
CA ASN A 220 -9.14 2.71 -21.65
C ASN A 220 -9.69 3.32 -22.94
N PHE A 221 -11.00 3.22 -23.09
CA PHE A 221 -11.77 3.70 -24.23
C PHE A 221 -12.71 4.82 -23.79
N ASP A 222 -12.58 5.99 -24.42
CA ASP A 222 -13.48 7.12 -24.30
C ASP A 222 -14.54 7.02 -25.40
N LEU A 223 -15.75 6.58 -25.03
CA LEU A 223 -16.81 6.32 -25.99
C LEU A 223 -17.44 7.60 -26.54
N GLU A 224 -17.20 8.75 -25.92
CA GLU A 224 -17.62 10.03 -26.46
C GLU A 224 -16.76 10.42 -27.66
N LYS A 225 -15.44 10.33 -27.53
CA LYS A 225 -14.53 10.57 -28.66
C LYS A 225 -14.69 9.52 -29.76
N MET A 226 -14.91 8.26 -29.40
CA MET A 226 -14.98 7.16 -30.36
C MET A 226 -16.32 7.09 -31.10
N ALA A 227 -17.43 7.36 -30.41
CA ALA A 227 -18.77 7.06 -30.91
C ALA A 227 -19.83 8.13 -30.56
N GLY A 228 -19.44 9.25 -29.94
CA GLY A 228 -20.36 10.31 -29.52
C GLY A 228 -21.27 9.91 -28.35
N ILE A 229 -20.93 8.85 -27.60
CA ILE A 229 -21.75 8.36 -26.48
C ILE A 229 -21.35 9.13 -25.22
N THR A 230 -22.12 10.16 -24.89
CA THR A 230 -21.67 11.17 -23.93
C THR A 230 -21.40 10.62 -22.53
N GLY A 231 -20.26 10.98 -21.94
CA GLY A 231 -19.89 10.66 -20.55
C GLY A 231 -19.66 9.18 -20.24
N TRP A 232 -19.45 8.34 -21.26
CA TRP A 232 -19.18 6.92 -21.10
C TRP A 232 -17.72 6.57 -21.40
N SER A 233 -17.14 5.70 -20.59
CA SER A 233 -15.84 5.10 -20.87
C SER A 233 -15.80 3.62 -20.49
N VAL A 234 -14.86 2.88 -21.06
CA VAL A 234 -14.64 1.46 -20.76
C VAL A 234 -13.18 1.28 -20.37
N HIS A 235 -12.97 0.62 -19.23
CA HIS A 235 -11.66 0.38 -18.65
C HIS A 235 -11.35 -1.11 -18.73
N THR A 236 -10.16 -1.43 -19.24
CA THR A 236 -9.69 -2.81 -19.35
C THR A 236 -8.30 -2.92 -18.77
N LEU A 237 -8.08 -3.90 -17.90
CA LEU A 237 -6.78 -4.21 -17.32
C LEU A 237 -6.60 -5.73 -17.28
N VAL A 238 -5.51 -6.18 -17.90
CA VAL A 238 -5.06 -7.57 -17.89
C VAL A 238 -3.67 -7.62 -17.29
N MET A 239 -3.43 -8.60 -16.42
CA MET A 239 -2.13 -8.80 -15.79
C MET A 239 -1.62 -10.22 -16.03
N GLU A 240 -0.34 -10.36 -16.30
CA GLU A 240 0.38 -11.61 -16.10
C GLU A 240 1.12 -11.51 -14.77
N ARG A 241 1.18 -12.62 -14.01
CA ARG A 241 2.00 -12.72 -12.81
C ARG A 241 2.75 -14.04 -12.82
N ALA A 242 4.06 -13.99 -12.59
CA ALA A 242 4.88 -15.19 -12.44
C ALA A 242 6.03 -15.03 -11.44
N GLY A 243 6.45 -16.17 -10.89
CA GLY A 243 7.57 -16.29 -9.98
C GLY A 243 7.23 -17.07 -8.72
N HIS A 244 8.05 -16.87 -7.70
CA HIS A 244 7.93 -17.56 -6.42
C HIS A 244 8.33 -16.62 -5.29
N ALA A 245 7.45 -16.41 -4.32
CA ALA A 245 7.68 -15.48 -3.22
C ALA A 245 8.64 -16.01 -2.14
N VAL A 246 9.21 -15.08 -1.38
CA VAL A 246 10.07 -15.36 -0.23
C VAL A 246 9.27 -15.72 1.03
N SER A 247 8.03 -15.24 1.16
CA SER A 247 7.21 -15.32 2.38
C SER A 247 7.08 -16.74 2.94
N HIS A 248 6.55 -17.68 2.16
CA HIS A 248 6.17 -18.99 2.68
C HIS A 248 7.40 -19.87 2.97
N ASP A 249 8.21 -20.14 1.96
CA ASP A 249 9.23 -21.18 2.04
C ASP A 249 10.48 -20.74 2.80
N ARG A 250 10.81 -19.44 2.76
CA ARG A 250 12.05 -18.90 3.34
C ARG A 250 11.82 -18.11 4.62
N VAL A 251 10.75 -17.32 4.71
CA VAL A 251 10.42 -16.59 5.95
C VAL A 251 9.54 -17.41 6.89
N GLY A 252 8.65 -18.25 6.36
CA GLY A 252 7.65 -18.97 7.14
C GLY A 252 6.43 -18.13 7.49
N GLU A 253 6.14 -17.11 6.68
CA GLU A 253 5.01 -16.21 6.82
C GLU A 253 3.94 -16.55 5.77
N TYR A 254 2.66 -16.62 6.15
CA TYR A 254 1.56 -17.11 5.30
C TYR A 254 0.35 -16.16 5.21
N TYR A 255 0.24 -15.15 6.07
CA TYR A 255 -0.75 -14.09 5.98
C TYR A 255 -0.19 -12.84 5.31
N VAL A 256 1.07 -12.50 5.60
CA VAL A 256 1.70 -11.27 5.08
C VAL A 256 2.57 -11.59 3.86
N ASN A 257 2.13 -11.16 2.68
CA ASN A 257 2.97 -11.24 1.48
C ASN A 257 4.05 -10.17 1.53
N LEU A 258 5.30 -10.61 1.57
CA LEU A 258 6.52 -9.79 1.58
C LEU A 258 6.98 -9.42 0.16
N GLN A 259 6.15 -9.73 -0.83
CA GLN A 259 6.28 -9.38 -2.23
C GLN A 259 4.84 -9.30 -2.76
N GLU A 260 4.24 -8.09 -2.80
CA GLU A 260 2.81 -7.89 -3.15
C GLU A 260 2.40 -8.56 -4.46
N VAL A 261 3.32 -8.61 -5.42
CA VAL A 261 3.06 -9.17 -6.74
C VAL A 261 2.69 -10.64 -6.70
N TYR A 262 3.10 -11.40 -5.67
CA TYR A 262 2.75 -12.82 -5.56
C TYR A 262 1.32 -13.06 -5.05
N GLY A 263 0.65 -12.05 -4.52
CA GLY A 263 -0.65 -12.19 -3.87
C GLY A 263 -1.73 -12.81 -4.76
N LEU A 264 -2.63 -13.58 -4.15
CA LEU A 264 -3.92 -14.04 -4.70
C LEU A 264 -3.86 -14.78 -6.04
N SER A 265 -3.07 -15.85 -6.04
CA SER A 265 -2.80 -16.77 -7.16
C SER A 265 -1.66 -16.30 -8.06
N GLY A 266 -0.43 -16.31 -7.51
CA GLY A 266 0.78 -16.18 -8.31
C GLY A 266 0.88 -17.29 -9.36
N ASN A 267 1.44 -16.96 -10.53
CA ASN A 267 1.60 -17.83 -11.71
C ASN A 267 0.34 -18.04 -12.56
N VAL A 268 -0.20 -16.96 -13.11
CA VAL A 268 -1.21 -17.03 -14.18
C VAL A 268 -0.78 -16.16 -15.35
N VAL A 269 -0.85 -16.74 -16.54
CA VAL A 269 -0.42 -16.09 -17.80
C VAL A 269 -1.25 -14.86 -18.17
N ALA A 270 -2.52 -14.83 -17.75
CA ALA A 270 -3.42 -13.72 -17.99
C ALA A 270 -4.56 -13.74 -16.96
N HIS A 271 -4.54 -12.80 -16.04
CA HIS A 271 -5.65 -12.42 -15.19
C HIS A 271 -6.43 -11.28 -15.85
N LEU A 272 -7.74 -11.42 -15.98
CA LEU A 272 -8.63 -10.29 -16.16
C LEU A 272 -8.82 -9.61 -14.81
N VAL A 273 -8.38 -8.36 -14.69
CA VAL A 273 -8.44 -7.59 -13.44
C VAL A 273 -9.55 -6.55 -13.49
N ASP A 274 -9.60 -5.79 -14.58
CA ASP A 274 -10.68 -4.83 -14.83
C ASP A 274 -11.25 -5.03 -16.22
N PHE A 275 -12.58 -5.03 -16.29
CA PHE A 275 -13.37 -4.85 -17.49
C PHE A 275 -14.71 -4.26 -17.10
N TYR A 276 -14.77 -2.93 -17.02
CA TYR A 276 -15.97 -2.23 -16.57
C TYR A 276 -16.25 -1.00 -17.40
N ALA A 277 -17.53 -0.61 -17.43
CA ALA A 277 -17.97 0.64 -18.01
C ALA A 277 -18.17 1.68 -16.90
N GLU A 278 -17.73 2.90 -17.16
CA GLU A 278 -17.90 4.08 -16.31
C GLU A 278 -18.87 5.05 -16.99
N LYS A 279 -19.79 5.61 -16.21
CA LYS A 279 -20.74 6.62 -16.64
C LYS A 279 -20.72 7.82 -15.71
N LYS A 280 -20.24 8.94 -16.25
CA LYS A 280 -20.35 10.26 -15.63
C LYS A 280 -21.70 10.89 -15.90
N LEU A 281 -22.30 11.39 -14.83
CA LEU A 281 -23.63 11.99 -14.77
C LEU A 281 -23.54 13.37 -14.12
N LEU A 282 -24.59 14.17 -14.34
CA LEU A 282 -24.74 15.49 -13.73
C LEU A 282 -23.49 16.35 -13.94
N ASP A 283 -23.05 16.55 -15.19
CA ASP A 283 -21.88 17.38 -15.49
C ASP A 283 -20.64 17.07 -14.65
N ASN A 284 -20.31 15.77 -14.50
CA ASN A 284 -19.17 15.26 -13.73
C ASN A 284 -19.31 15.35 -12.19
N HIS A 285 -20.52 15.48 -11.65
CA HIS A 285 -20.76 15.44 -10.20
C HIS A 285 -20.99 14.03 -9.63
N LEU A 286 -21.37 13.07 -10.48
CA LEU A 286 -21.67 11.70 -10.10
C LEU A 286 -21.02 10.71 -11.07
N ASP A 287 -20.38 9.68 -10.53
CA ASP A 287 -19.80 8.57 -11.27
C ASP A 287 -20.49 7.25 -10.88
N ILE A 288 -20.86 6.47 -11.89
CA ILE A 288 -21.36 5.10 -11.74
C ILE A 288 -20.51 4.17 -12.60
N THR A 289 -20.00 3.10 -11.99
CA THR A 289 -19.26 2.05 -12.69
C THR A 289 -19.98 0.72 -12.56
N PHE A 290 -19.89 -0.12 -13.59
CA PHE A 290 -20.41 -1.49 -13.56
C PHE A 290 -19.59 -2.40 -14.46
N GLY A 291 -19.25 -3.59 -13.97
CA GLY A 291 -18.57 -4.61 -14.74
C GLY A 291 -17.78 -5.57 -13.86
N ARG A 292 -16.65 -6.05 -14.39
CA ARG A 292 -15.68 -6.86 -13.64
C ARG A 292 -14.58 -5.94 -13.12
N MET A 293 -14.35 -5.96 -11.81
CA MET A 293 -13.39 -5.08 -11.14
C MET A 293 -13.02 -5.65 -9.77
N ALA A 294 -11.88 -5.24 -9.23
CA ALA A 294 -11.47 -5.54 -7.86
C ALA A 294 -11.87 -4.41 -6.89
N LEU A 295 -12.25 -4.75 -5.65
CA LEU A 295 -12.61 -3.78 -4.61
C LEU A 295 -11.44 -2.87 -4.24
N THR A 296 -10.28 -3.49 -4.05
CA THR A 296 -9.05 -2.82 -3.58
C THR A 296 -8.45 -1.79 -4.54
N HIS A 297 -9.01 -1.64 -5.74
CA HIS A 297 -8.67 -0.53 -6.64
C HIS A 297 -9.22 0.80 -6.15
N VAL A 298 -10.32 0.76 -5.40
CA VAL A 298 -11.15 1.94 -5.17
C VAL A 298 -11.51 2.13 -3.70
N PHE A 299 -11.60 1.07 -2.91
CA PHE A 299 -11.87 1.12 -1.47
C PHE A 299 -10.63 0.76 -0.63
N ALA A 300 -10.52 1.36 0.55
CA ALA A 300 -9.42 1.17 1.51
C ALA A 300 -8.05 1.32 0.84
N THR A 301 -7.89 2.43 0.12
CA THR A 301 -6.70 2.69 -0.69
C THR A 301 -6.16 4.10 -0.46
N SER A 302 -4.84 4.21 -0.45
CA SER A 302 -4.12 5.47 -0.50
C SER A 302 -3.05 5.41 -1.61
N PRO A 303 -2.80 6.52 -2.35
CA PRO A 303 -1.73 6.60 -3.34
C PRO A 303 -0.34 6.29 -2.78
N LEU A 304 -0.16 6.42 -1.47
CA LEU A 304 1.13 6.17 -0.82
C LEU A 304 1.38 4.69 -0.51
N LEU A 305 0.33 3.89 -0.27
CA LEU A 305 0.46 2.49 0.14
C LEU A 305 1.18 1.64 -0.91
N CYS A 306 0.93 1.88 -2.20
CA CYS A 306 1.62 1.15 -3.28
C CYS A 306 3.07 1.57 -3.54
N SER A 307 3.58 2.57 -2.83
CA SER A 307 5.02 2.79 -2.80
C SER A 307 5.73 1.72 -1.97
N PHE A 308 5.02 1.14 -0.99
CA PHE A 308 5.49 0.01 -0.20
C PHE A 308 5.20 -1.30 -0.95
N MET A 309 6.04 -2.29 -0.76
CA MET A 309 5.96 -3.63 -1.33
C MET A 309 5.06 -4.56 -0.52
N VAL A 310 4.86 -4.35 0.79
CA VAL A 310 4.00 -5.22 1.62
C VAL A 310 2.53 -4.76 1.57
N THR A 311 2.29 -3.47 1.80
CA THR A 311 0.93 -2.92 1.97
C THR A 311 0.28 -2.42 0.67
N CYS A 312 0.94 -2.56 -0.49
CA CYS A 312 0.36 -2.07 -1.76
C CYS A 312 -1.08 -2.57 -1.97
N SER A 313 -1.88 -1.68 -2.58
CA SER A 313 -3.31 -1.71 -2.86
C SER A 313 -4.18 -1.28 -1.69
N ALA A 314 -4.11 -2.06 -0.62
CA ALA A 314 -4.99 -1.98 0.53
C ALA A 314 -4.30 -2.67 1.73
N PRO A 315 -4.76 -2.40 2.96
CA PRO A 315 -4.30 -3.09 4.16
C PRO A 315 -4.40 -4.62 4.07
N VAL A 316 -3.44 -5.33 4.64
CA VAL A 316 -3.32 -6.81 4.53
C VAL A 316 -4.52 -7.53 5.16
N ALA A 317 -5.01 -7.05 6.31
CA ALA A 317 -6.15 -7.63 7.01
C ALA A 317 -7.41 -7.65 6.14
N LEU A 318 -7.62 -6.62 5.30
CA LEU A 318 -8.72 -6.63 4.31
C LEU A 318 -8.42 -7.56 3.14
N LYS A 319 -7.19 -7.52 2.59
CA LYS A 319 -6.79 -8.32 1.41
C LYS A 319 -6.90 -9.84 1.62
N LEU A 320 -6.81 -10.30 2.87
CA LEU A 320 -6.92 -11.71 3.23
C LEU A 320 -8.36 -12.24 3.20
N ASP A 321 -9.35 -11.35 3.29
CA ASP A 321 -10.74 -11.73 3.42
C ASP A 321 -11.39 -11.99 2.05
N PRO A 322 -12.08 -13.14 1.85
CA PRO A 322 -12.65 -13.46 0.54
C PRO A 322 -13.69 -12.49 0.00
N GLY A 323 -14.37 -11.80 0.90
CA GLY A 323 -15.32 -10.74 0.55
C GLY A 323 -14.66 -9.51 -0.08
N PHE A 324 -13.40 -9.22 0.26
CA PHE A 324 -12.72 -8.00 -0.18
C PHE A 324 -11.85 -8.30 -1.40
N SER A 325 -12.50 -8.40 -2.57
CA SER A 325 -11.83 -8.74 -3.83
C SER A 325 -10.59 -7.88 -4.11
N VAL A 326 -9.43 -8.51 -4.27
CA VAL A 326 -8.16 -7.84 -4.55
C VAL A 326 -7.66 -8.22 -5.94
N TYR A 327 -6.98 -7.30 -6.61
CA TYR A 327 -6.31 -7.64 -7.86
C TYR A 327 -5.24 -8.72 -7.63
N PRO A 328 -5.08 -9.64 -8.58
CA PRO A 328 -5.58 -9.58 -9.96
C PRO A 328 -6.96 -10.26 -10.16
N LYS A 329 -7.69 -10.60 -9.09
CA LYS A 329 -8.99 -11.29 -9.22
C LYS A 329 -10.11 -10.28 -9.51
N ALA A 330 -10.67 -10.34 -10.71
CA ALA A 330 -11.87 -9.56 -11.05
C ALA A 330 -13.18 -10.24 -10.61
N THR A 331 -14.06 -9.45 -10.01
CA THR A 331 -15.42 -9.86 -9.61
C THR A 331 -16.46 -8.95 -10.23
N TRP A 332 -17.68 -9.46 -10.44
CA TRP A 332 -18.80 -8.60 -10.84
C TRP A 332 -19.10 -7.58 -9.74
N GLY A 333 -19.19 -6.32 -10.13
CA GLY A 333 -19.45 -5.25 -9.18
C GLY A 333 -19.97 -3.98 -9.81
N SER A 334 -20.44 -3.10 -8.92
CA SER A 334 -20.86 -1.75 -9.21
C SER A 334 -20.38 -0.82 -8.12
N ARG A 335 -20.02 0.41 -8.50
CA ARG A 335 -19.71 1.50 -7.57
C ARG A 335 -20.43 2.76 -7.99
N ILE A 336 -20.93 3.49 -7.01
CA ILE A 336 -21.40 4.87 -7.16
C ILE A 336 -20.47 5.75 -6.33
N ARG A 337 -19.97 6.84 -6.92
CA ARG A 337 -19.09 7.82 -6.27
C ARG A 337 -19.62 9.23 -6.51
N MET A 338 -19.59 10.06 -5.48
CA MET A 338 -19.97 11.48 -5.55
C MET A 338 -19.04 12.33 -4.68
N ARG A 339 -18.93 13.62 -5.01
CA ARG A 339 -18.26 14.62 -4.16
C ARG A 339 -19.29 15.64 -3.66
N PRO A 340 -19.81 15.48 -2.44
CA PRO A 340 -20.79 16.43 -1.89
C PRO A 340 -20.23 17.85 -1.80
N THR A 341 -18.99 18.00 -1.33
CA THR A 341 -18.26 19.28 -1.15
C THR A 341 -16.89 19.20 -1.83
N ARG A 342 -16.13 20.30 -1.85
CA ARG A 342 -14.78 20.32 -2.45
C ARG A 342 -13.78 19.41 -1.74
N ASP A 343 -13.92 19.26 -0.43
CA ASP A 343 -13.04 18.50 0.47
C ASP A 343 -13.59 17.11 0.83
N THR A 344 -14.74 16.68 0.31
CA THR A 344 -15.30 15.36 0.65
C THR A 344 -15.67 14.51 -0.57
N ALA A 345 -15.56 13.19 -0.39
CA ALA A 345 -16.09 12.20 -1.31
C ALA A 345 -16.83 11.12 -0.55
N ILE A 346 -17.88 10.58 -1.17
CA ILE A 346 -18.62 9.41 -0.68
C ILE A 346 -18.66 8.41 -1.81
N GLN A 347 -18.41 7.15 -1.49
CA GLN A 347 -18.60 6.05 -2.43
C GLN A 347 -19.25 4.84 -1.76
N LEU A 348 -20.04 4.15 -2.57
CA LEU A 348 -20.85 3.00 -2.21
C LEU A 348 -20.64 1.93 -3.27
N GLY A 349 -20.63 0.67 -2.87
CA GLY A 349 -20.44 -0.43 -3.80
C GLY A 349 -21.29 -1.65 -3.50
N ALA A 350 -21.38 -2.52 -4.51
CA ALA A 350 -21.98 -3.85 -4.39
C ALA A 350 -21.21 -4.81 -5.29
N TYR A 351 -20.59 -5.83 -4.72
CA TYR A 351 -19.69 -6.74 -5.42
C TYR A 351 -19.98 -8.19 -5.09
N SER A 352 -19.98 -9.05 -6.10
CA SER A 352 -20.16 -10.48 -5.92
C SER A 352 -18.96 -11.10 -5.21
N VAL A 353 -19.24 -11.87 -4.16
CA VAL A 353 -18.23 -12.60 -3.40
C VAL A 353 -18.14 -14.03 -3.90
N SER A 354 -16.91 -14.53 -4.04
CA SER A 354 -16.61 -15.92 -4.38
C SER A 354 -15.35 -16.36 -3.64
N ALA A 355 -15.21 -17.67 -3.41
CA ALA A 355 -14.02 -18.21 -2.76
C ALA A 355 -12.72 -17.77 -3.48
N LEU A 356 -11.67 -17.44 -2.73
CA LEU A 356 -10.39 -16.98 -3.27
C LEU A 356 -9.83 -17.86 -4.40
N ALA A 357 -9.91 -19.18 -4.21
CA ALA A 357 -9.39 -20.17 -5.15
C ALA A 357 -10.30 -20.39 -6.39
N ASP A 358 -11.53 -19.86 -6.38
CA ASP A 358 -12.44 -19.94 -7.53
C ASP A 358 -12.14 -18.83 -8.54
N ASN A 359 -12.11 -19.21 -9.83
CA ASN A 359 -11.78 -18.35 -10.97
C ASN A 359 -10.57 -17.40 -10.70
N PRO A 360 -9.38 -17.92 -10.36
CA PRO A 360 -8.22 -17.08 -10.05
C PRO A 360 -7.81 -16.20 -11.23
N SER A 361 -8.11 -16.64 -12.46
CA SER A 361 -7.81 -15.91 -13.70
C SER A 361 -8.77 -14.74 -14.00
N GLY A 362 -9.91 -14.63 -13.32
CA GLY A 362 -10.90 -13.59 -13.59
C GLY A 362 -11.71 -13.73 -14.89
N TRP A 363 -11.45 -14.73 -15.74
CA TRP A 363 -12.08 -14.90 -17.07
C TRP A 363 -13.41 -15.68 -17.09
N SER A 364 -13.85 -16.28 -15.97
CA SER A 364 -15.19 -16.89 -15.91
C SER A 364 -16.29 -15.86 -16.18
N TRP A 365 -17.31 -16.26 -16.94
CA TRP A 365 -18.47 -15.42 -17.26
C TRP A 365 -19.75 -16.12 -16.79
N GLY A 366 -20.12 -15.92 -15.53
CA GLY A 366 -21.38 -16.40 -14.96
C GLY A 366 -21.35 -17.84 -14.44
N SER A 367 -20.20 -18.53 -14.52
CA SER A 367 -19.99 -19.84 -13.90
C SER A 367 -19.34 -19.77 -12.51
N GLU A 368 -19.04 -18.57 -12.02
CA GLU A 368 -18.50 -18.38 -10.67
C GLU A 368 -19.51 -18.77 -9.60
N THR A 369 -19.04 -19.43 -8.55
CA THR A 369 -19.91 -19.78 -7.42
C THR A 369 -20.00 -18.59 -6.47
N ALA A 370 -20.99 -17.73 -6.68
CA ALA A 370 -21.26 -16.61 -5.80
C ALA A 370 -21.70 -17.12 -4.41
N THR A 371 -20.99 -16.71 -3.36
CA THR A 371 -21.29 -17.06 -1.97
C THR A 371 -22.06 -15.96 -1.24
N GLY A 372 -22.02 -14.74 -1.77
CA GLY A 372 -22.67 -13.58 -1.19
C GLY A 372 -22.39 -12.30 -1.98
N LEU A 373 -22.65 -11.19 -1.32
CA LEU A 373 -22.52 -9.82 -1.79
C LEU A 373 -21.75 -9.02 -0.73
N MET A 374 -20.72 -8.31 -1.19
CA MET A 374 -19.90 -7.36 -0.43
C MET A 374 -20.43 -5.94 -0.66
N LEU A 375 -20.76 -5.25 0.41
CA LEU A 375 -21.42 -3.94 0.42
C LEU A 375 -20.56 -2.89 1.14
N PRO A 376 -19.53 -2.31 0.48
CA PRO A 376 -18.70 -1.28 1.07
C PRO A 376 -19.36 0.11 0.97
N VAL A 377 -19.12 0.91 1.99
CA VAL A 377 -19.34 2.35 2.03
C VAL A 377 -18.08 3.03 2.55
N GLU A 378 -17.70 4.13 1.92
CA GLU A 378 -16.50 4.86 2.31
C GLU A 378 -16.72 6.36 2.17
N PHE A 379 -16.19 7.08 3.15
CA PHE A 379 -16.15 8.52 3.22
C PHE A 379 -14.69 8.97 3.19
N THR A 380 -14.37 9.88 2.29
CA THR A 380 -13.05 10.50 2.18
C THR A 380 -13.16 11.98 2.54
N TRP A 381 -12.27 12.46 3.39
CA TRP A 381 -12.07 13.88 3.70
C TRP A 381 -10.65 14.31 3.30
N GLN A 382 -10.55 15.39 2.52
CA GLN A 382 -9.32 15.86 1.90
C GLN A 382 -9.07 17.35 2.23
N PRO A 383 -8.77 17.68 3.50
CA PRO A 383 -8.56 19.06 3.94
C PRO A 383 -7.18 19.61 3.57
N PHE A 384 -6.98 20.92 3.74
CA PHE A 384 -5.68 21.57 3.67
C PHE A 384 -5.26 22.11 5.04
N LEU A 385 -4.81 21.21 5.90
CA LEU A 385 -4.48 21.52 7.29
C LEU A 385 -3.19 22.33 7.44
N THR A 386 -3.04 22.98 8.59
CA THR A 386 -1.89 23.79 9.03
C THR A 386 -1.78 25.16 8.35
N ARG A 387 -1.01 26.07 8.97
CA ARG A 387 -0.69 27.42 8.43
C ARG A 387 -0.11 27.39 7.01
N ASN A 388 0.49 26.26 6.61
CA ASN A 388 1.13 26.09 5.31
C ASN A 388 0.22 25.41 4.25
N ARG A 389 -1.07 25.21 4.57
CA ARG A 389 -2.09 24.61 3.67
C ARG A 389 -1.62 23.26 3.10
N LEU A 390 -1.27 22.36 4.00
CA LEU A 390 -0.70 21.06 3.66
C LEU A 390 -1.84 20.03 3.51
N PRO A 391 -1.92 19.34 2.37
CA PRO A 391 -3.02 18.43 2.08
C PRO A 391 -3.03 17.24 3.05
N GLY A 392 -4.23 16.93 3.53
CA GLY A 392 -4.56 15.71 4.23
C GLY A 392 -5.46 14.82 3.38
N HIS A 393 -5.47 13.53 3.69
CA HIS A 393 -6.34 12.53 3.10
C HIS A 393 -6.74 11.55 4.19
N TYR A 394 -8.01 11.58 4.58
CA TYR A 394 -8.56 10.76 5.65
C TYR A 394 -9.72 9.95 5.12
N VAL A 395 -9.64 8.64 5.26
CA VAL A 395 -10.62 7.67 4.76
C VAL A 395 -11.23 6.94 5.94
N LEU A 396 -12.56 6.89 5.99
CA LEU A 396 -13.31 6.06 6.92
C LEU A 396 -14.23 5.16 6.09
N GLY A 397 -14.18 3.86 6.34
CA GLY A 397 -15.07 2.95 5.64
C GLY A 397 -15.53 1.77 6.47
N TYR A 398 -16.60 1.18 5.95
CA TYR A 398 -17.28 0.02 6.49
C TYR A 398 -17.71 -0.88 5.34
N ALA A 399 -17.64 -2.19 5.51
CA ALA A 399 -18.20 -3.12 4.55
C ALA A 399 -18.91 -4.28 5.24
N HIS A 400 -20.01 -4.72 4.63
CA HIS A 400 -20.75 -5.90 5.04
C HIS A 400 -20.69 -6.97 3.95
N ASP A 401 -20.09 -8.12 4.26
CA ASP A 401 -20.12 -9.32 3.43
C ASP A 401 -21.21 -10.28 3.92
N THR A 402 -22.20 -10.50 3.06
CA THR A 402 -23.34 -11.38 3.33
C THR A 402 -23.00 -12.88 3.24
N THR A 403 -21.80 -13.24 2.76
CA THR A 403 -21.29 -14.61 2.73
C THR A 403 -21.20 -15.18 4.15
N ARG A 404 -21.64 -16.43 4.33
CA ARG A 404 -21.51 -17.11 5.63
C ARG A 404 -20.20 -17.88 5.73
N TYR A 405 -19.36 -17.47 6.68
CA TYR A 405 -18.09 -18.12 6.99
C TYR A 405 -18.21 -18.96 8.26
N PRO A 406 -17.52 -20.11 8.35
CA PRO A 406 -17.47 -20.90 9.58
C PRO A 406 -16.73 -20.15 10.68
N ASP A 407 -17.12 -20.39 11.93
CA ASP A 407 -16.41 -19.88 13.11
C ASP A 407 -14.95 -20.37 13.12
N GLN A 408 -14.01 -19.43 13.21
CA GLN A 408 -12.56 -19.66 13.16
C GLN A 408 -12.08 -20.60 14.27
N ILE A 409 -12.77 -20.62 15.41
CA ILE A 409 -12.46 -21.55 16.51
C ILE A 409 -12.60 -23.02 16.08
N GLY A 410 -13.52 -23.30 15.15
CA GLY A 410 -13.82 -24.64 14.66
C GLY A 410 -12.90 -25.11 13.53
N ILE A 411 -12.05 -24.24 12.98
CA ILE A 411 -11.27 -24.57 11.79
C ILE A 411 -10.17 -25.58 12.13
N GLY A 412 -10.25 -26.75 11.49
CA GLY A 412 -9.30 -27.84 11.69
C GLY A 412 -9.47 -28.65 12.98
N LEU A 413 -10.47 -28.34 13.82
CA LEU A 413 -10.86 -29.21 14.93
C LEU A 413 -11.59 -30.47 14.40
N PRO A 414 -11.37 -31.65 15.00
CA PRO A 414 -12.14 -32.86 14.67
C PRO A 414 -13.65 -32.66 14.86
N PRO A 415 -14.51 -33.28 14.03
CA PRO A 415 -15.96 -33.11 14.11
C PRO A 415 -16.54 -33.33 15.51
N ALA A 416 -16.06 -34.34 16.25
CA ALA A 416 -16.53 -34.64 17.61
C ALA A 416 -16.23 -33.48 18.59
N LEU A 417 -15.03 -32.90 18.53
CA LEU A 417 -14.63 -31.77 19.38
C LEU A 417 -15.35 -30.48 18.97
N ARG A 418 -15.55 -30.24 17.67
CA ARG A 418 -16.34 -29.09 17.19
C ARG A 418 -17.77 -29.11 17.68
N THR A 419 -18.41 -30.28 17.64
CA THR A 419 -19.78 -30.45 18.12
C THR A 419 -19.85 -30.30 19.64
N ALA A 420 -18.90 -30.90 20.38
CA ALA A 420 -18.83 -30.79 21.83
C ALA A 420 -18.59 -29.35 22.31
N ALA A 421 -17.81 -28.57 21.57
CA ALA A 421 -17.54 -27.17 21.88
C ALA A 421 -18.73 -26.23 21.56
N GLY A 422 -19.76 -26.72 20.83
CA GLY A 422 -20.94 -25.90 20.50
C GLY A 422 -20.67 -24.79 19.48
N HIS A 423 -19.63 -24.93 18.66
CA HIS A 423 -19.10 -23.88 17.78
C HIS A 423 -19.43 -24.09 16.28
N GLN A 424 -20.54 -24.74 15.95
CA GLN A 424 -21.01 -24.87 14.56
C GLN A 424 -21.76 -23.62 14.07
N ARG A 425 -21.21 -22.43 14.32
CA ARG A 425 -21.82 -21.17 13.89
C ARG A 425 -21.19 -20.73 12.58
N SER A 426 -22.02 -20.19 11.71
CA SER A 426 -21.57 -19.46 10.54
C SER A 426 -22.15 -18.05 10.58
N ALA A 427 -21.36 -17.04 10.27
CA ALA A 427 -21.76 -15.64 10.34
C ALA A 427 -21.34 -14.88 9.08
N PRO A 428 -22.03 -13.77 8.75
CA PRO A 428 -21.49 -12.77 7.85
C PRO A 428 -20.24 -12.12 8.44
N MET A 429 -19.57 -11.30 7.64
CA MET A 429 -18.37 -10.58 8.04
C MET A 429 -18.57 -9.07 7.88
N ASP A 430 -18.30 -8.35 8.95
CA ASP A 430 -18.20 -6.90 8.96
C ASP A 430 -16.73 -6.48 9.01
N MET A 431 -16.39 -5.43 8.26
CA MET A 431 -15.05 -4.84 8.16
C MET A 431 -15.14 -3.34 8.37
N PHE A 432 -14.17 -2.78 9.08
CA PHE A 432 -14.03 -1.34 9.32
C PHE A 432 -12.59 -0.94 9.04
N TRP A 433 -12.41 0.24 8.43
CA TRP A 433 -11.08 0.79 8.21
C TRP A 433 -11.06 2.31 8.41
N PHE A 434 -9.91 2.76 8.89
CA PHE A 434 -9.49 4.14 8.89
C PHE A 434 -8.10 4.24 8.27
N GLU A 435 -7.91 5.20 7.37
CA GLU A 435 -6.61 5.52 6.79
C GLU A 435 -6.41 7.03 6.80
N GLY A 436 -5.19 7.49 7.09
CA GLY A 436 -4.88 8.89 7.25
C GLY A 436 -3.49 9.20 6.74
N ASP A 437 -3.41 10.10 5.77
CA ASP A 437 -2.17 10.65 5.25
C ASP A 437 -2.16 12.16 5.45
N GLN A 438 -1.14 12.68 6.12
CA GLN A 438 -0.99 14.11 6.33
C GLN A 438 0.37 14.58 5.80
N MET A 439 0.36 15.52 4.87
CA MET A 439 1.58 16.21 4.49
C MET A 439 2.09 17.04 5.67
N VAL A 440 3.37 16.90 6.01
CA VAL A 440 4.05 17.63 7.08
C VAL A 440 5.04 18.67 6.58
N TYR A 441 5.48 18.55 5.32
CA TYR A 441 6.21 19.62 4.63
C TYR A 441 5.98 19.53 3.13
N ARG A 442 6.04 20.69 2.45
CA ARG A 442 5.99 20.80 0.99
C ARG A 442 7.35 21.23 0.47
N ARG A 443 7.90 20.53 -0.52
CA ARG A 443 9.19 20.84 -1.14
C ARG A 443 9.06 21.82 -2.32
N GLY A 444 7.83 22.10 -2.77
CA GLY A 444 7.54 22.87 -3.97
C GLY A 444 7.90 22.10 -5.25
N GLY A 445 7.55 22.65 -6.42
CA GLY A 445 7.80 22.02 -7.72
C GLY A 445 6.52 21.62 -8.45
N ARG A 446 6.66 20.78 -9.48
CA ARG A 446 5.60 20.43 -10.45
C ARG A 446 4.38 19.72 -9.85
N ASN A 447 4.58 18.99 -8.76
CA ASN A 447 3.52 18.23 -8.09
C ASN A 447 3.27 18.91 -6.73
N GLN A 448 2.05 19.37 -6.46
CA GLN A 448 1.74 19.97 -5.15
C GLN A 448 1.90 18.99 -3.99
N MET A 449 1.98 17.70 -4.34
CA MET A 449 2.22 16.54 -3.48
C MET A 449 3.71 16.16 -3.35
N ALA A 450 4.63 16.96 -3.89
CA ALA A 450 6.06 16.81 -3.67
C ALA A 450 6.41 17.29 -2.26
N GLY A 451 6.33 16.38 -1.29
CA GLY A 451 6.50 16.68 0.12
C GLY A 451 6.76 15.43 0.96
N GLY A 452 6.76 15.64 2.27
CA GLY A 452 6.79 14.55 3.23
C GLY A 452 5.45 14.32 3.87
N TYR A 453 5.11 13.06 4.06
CA TYR A 453 3.85 12.60 4.60
C TYR A 453 4.09 11.75 5.83
N LEU A 454 3.20 11.92 6.81
CA LEU A 454 2.95 10.93 7.84
C LEU A 454 1.71 10.15 7.45
N MET A 455 1.74 8.84 7.67
CA MET A 455 0.67 7.92 7.30
C MET A 455 0.32 7.06 8.51
N ALA A 456 -0.94 6.74 8.67
CA ALA A 456 -1.41 5.76 9.64
C ALA A 456 -2.72 5.14 9.19
N GLY A 457 -2.99 3.93 9.65
CA GLY A 457 -4.28 3.29 9.44
C GLY A 457 -4.57 2.22 10.49
N TYR A 458 -5.85 1.92 10.63
CA TYR A 458 -6.36 0.87 11.51
C TYR A 458 -7.54 0.16 10.86
N ILE A 459 -7.53 -1.16 10.96
CA ILE A 459 -8.50 -2.05 10.36
C ILE A 459 -9.02 -2.97 11.45
N HIS A 460 -10.34 -3.20 11.44
CA HIS A 460 -11.00 -4.17 12.31
C HIS A 460 -11.97 -5.03 11.51
N ASN A 461 -11.74 -6.33 11.54
CA ASN A 461 -12.55 -7.36 10.90
C ASN A 461 -13.22 -8.21 11.96
N THR A 462 -14.43 -8.71 11.67
CA THR A 462 -15.20 -9.56 12.58
C THR A 462 -14.39 -10.78 13.02
N PRO A 463 -13.95 -10.87 14.30
CA PRO A 463 -12.96 -11.88 14.70
C PRO A 463 -13.46 -13.32 14.52
N HIS A 464 -14.77 -13.55 14.62
CA HIS A 464 -15.34 -14.89 14.51
C HIS A 464 -15.09 -15.58 13.17
N VAL A 465 -14.85 -14.82 12.10
CA VAL A 465 -14.87 -15.36 10.72
C VAL A 465 -13.62 -15.04 9.91
N THR A 466 -12.74 -14.17 10.41
CA THR A 466 -11.48 -13.77 9.74
C THR A 466 -10.24 -14.38 10.39
N SER A 467 -9.15 -14.47 9.63
CA SER A 467 -7.85 -14.90 10.16
C SER A 467 -7.12 -13.79 10.91
N ILE A 468 -7.15 -12.55 10.40
CA ILE A 468 -6.54 -11.37 11.01
C ILE A 468 -7.68 -10.43 11.39
N SER A 469 -7.91 -10.24 12.69
CA SER A 469 -8.99 -9.38 13.17
C SER A 469 -8.61 -7.91 13.17
N ASP A 470 -7.33 -7.61 13.38
CA ASP A 470 -6.87 -6.24 13.54
C ASP A 470 -5.56 -6.03 12.80
N GLU A 471 -5.46 -4.88 12.16
CA GLU A 471 -4.20 -4.37 11.62
C GLU A 471 -4.07 -2.89 12.01
N ALA A 472 -2.87 -2.49 12.42
CA ALA A 472 -2.52 -1.09 12.59
C ALA A 472 -1.20 -0.82 11.90
N TYR A 473 -1.11 0.28 11.17
CA TYR A 473 0.15 0.70 10.57
C TYR A 473 0.41 2.18 10.80
N GLY A 474 1.69 2.54 10.77
CA GLY A 474 2.18 3.90 10.87
C GLY A 474 3.46 4.04 10.07
N GLY A 475 3.57 5.11 9.29
CA GLY A 475 4.69 5.29 8.39
C GLY A 475 4.95 6.72 7.98
N LEU A 476 6.02 6.88 7.22
CA LEU A 476 6.44 8.14 6.63
C LEU A 476 6.82 7.91 5.17
N SER A 477 6.67 8.97 4.38
CA SER A 477 6.96 8.92 2.96
C SER A 477 7.42 10.28 2.47
N PHE A 478 8.71 10.42 2.17
CA PHE A 478 9.42 11.69 1.99
C PHE A 478 10.06 11.81 0.61
N ALA A 479 9.63 12.80 -0.16
CA ALA A 479 10.22 13.11 -1.45
C ALA A 479 11.50 13.95 -1.34
N GLY A 480 12.50 13.62 -2.17
CA GLY A 480 13.70 14.43 -2.35
C GLY A 480 14.58 14.55 -1.10
N VAL A 481 14.75 13.47 -0.33
CA VAL A 481 15.62 13.44 0.86
C VAL A 481 17.07 13.78 0.48
N ILE A 482 17.51 13.37 -0.72
CA ILE A 482 18.81 13.76 -1.29
C ILE A 482 18.61 15.03 -2.15
N PRO A 483 19.30 16.15 -1.87
CA PRO A 483 19.06 17.42 -2.57
C PRO A 483 19.21 17.38 -4.10
N SER A 484 20.11 16.56 -4.63
CA SER A 484 20.34 16.39 -6.07
C SER A 484 19.31 15.48 -6.76
N ARG A 485 18.45 14.81 -6.00
CA ARG A 485 17.50 13.80 -6.47
C ARG A 485 16.09 14.14 -6.02
N VAL A 486 15.51 15.19 -6.62
CA VAL A 486 14.23 15.77 -6.18
C VAL A 486 12.99 14.91 -6.48
N THR A 487 13.12 13.90 -7.33
CA THR A 487 12.06 12.95 -7.69
C THR A 487 12.10 11.65 -6.89
N ASP A 488 13.19 11.39 -6.16
CA ASP A 488 13.35 10.17 -5.36
C ASP A 488 12.51 10.22 -4.09
N ARG A 489 12.19 9.05 -3.53
CA ARG A 489 11.32 8.94 -2.36
C ARG A 489 11.84 7.93 -1.35
N LEU A 490 11.89 8.33 -0.08
CA LEU A 490 12.16 7.44 1.05
C LEU A 490 10.85 7.11 1.73
N GLY A 491 10.57 5.82 1.94
CA GLY A 491 9.45 5.38 2.77
C GLY A 491 9.94 4.50 3.91
N ILE A 492 9.30 4.63 5.07
CA ILE A 492 9.49 3.72 6.21
C ILE A 492 8.11 3.48 6.83
N MET A 493 7.75 2.24 7.07
CA MET A 493 6.46 1.86 7.65
C MET A 493 6.65 0.74 8.66
N TYR A 494 5.86 0.82 9.73
CA TYR A 494 5.68 -0.26 10.67
C TYR A 494 4.22 -0.70 10.61
N SER A 495 3.99 -2.00 10.51
CA SER A 495 2.65 -2.59 10.57
C SER A 495 2.60 -3.69 11.61
N TRP A 496 1.47 -3.79 12.29
CA TRP A 496 1.14 -4.82 13.26
C TRP A 496 -0.11 -5.55 12.79
N TYR A 497 -0.09 -6.87 12.87
CA TYR A 497 -1.18 -7.75 12.47
C TYR A 497 -1.55 -8.64 13.66
N HIS A 498 -2.83 -8.66 14.03
CA HIS A 498 -3.34 -9.52 15.09
C HIS A 498 -4.17 -10.65 14.52
N VAL A 499 -3.77 -11.88 14.81
CA VAL A 499 -4.59 -13.05 14.53
C VAL A 499 -5.84 -12.95 15.38
N SER A 500 -6.99 -13.26 14.77
CA SER A 500 -8.25 -13.30 15.51
C SER A 500 -8.12 -14.19 16.75
N HIS A 501 -8.52 -13.65 17.91
CA HIS A 501 -8.60 -14.41 19.17
C HIS A 501 -9.40 -15.72 19.01
N ARG A 502 -10.44 -15.74 18.14
CA ARG A 502 -11.22 -16.97 17.89
C ARG A 502 -10.40 -18.06 17.21
N LYS A 503 -9.52 -17.65 16.29
CA LYS A 503 -8.61 -18.58 15.62
C LYS A 503 -7.54 -19.08 16.58
N GLU A 504 -6.95 -18.19 17.37
CA GLU A 504 -5.97 -18.53 18.41
C GLU A 504 -6.56 -19.55 19.41
N GLU A 505 -7.76 -19.28 19.94
CA GLU A 505 -8.48 -20.16 20.85
C GLU A 505 -8.71 -21.56 20.23
N GLY A 506 -9.12 -21.61 18.96
CA GLY A 506 -9.29 -22.87 18.23
C GLY A 506 -7.99 -23.65 18.06
N GLN A 507 -6.88 -22.95 17.81
CA GLN A 507 -5.55 -23.56 17.73
C GLN A 507 -5.06 -24.05 19.09
N ILE A 508 -5.31 -23.32 20.18
CA ILE A 508 -5.01 -23.76 21.55
C ILE A 508 -5.77 -25.05 21.86
N LEU A 509 -7.09 -25.07 21.64
CA LEU A 509 -7.92 -26.26 21.88
C LEU A 509 -7.43 -27.48 21.08
N ARG A 510 -7.06 -27.26 19.81
CA ARG A 510 -6.54 -28.31 18.93
C ARG A 510 -5.18 -28.83 19.41
N TYR A 511 -4.30 -27.92 19.81
CA TYR A 511 -2.96 -28.23 20.31
C TYR A 511 -3.01 -28.98 21.66
N GLU A 512 -3.82 -28.51 22.61
CA GLU A 512 -4.03 -29.16 23.91
C GLU A 512 -4.66 -30.55 23.80
N ALA A 513 -5.53 -30.75 22.81
CA ALA A 513 -6.10 -32.05 22.50
C ALA A 513 -5.13 -33.00 21.75
N GLY A 514 -3.87 -32.59 21.53
CA GLY A 514 -2.82 -33.40 20.92
C GLY A 514 -2.89 -33.51 19.40
N TYR A 515 -3.68 -32.66 18.73
CA TYR A 515 -3.78 -32.65 17.27
C TYR A 515 -2.73 -31.69 16.67
N SER A 516 -2.09 -32.12 15.57
CA SER A 516 -1.21 -31.24 14.78
C SER A 516 -1.97 -30.02 14.27
N LEU A 517 -1.35 -28.83 14.23
CA LEU A 517 -1.89 -27.62 13.62
C LEU A 517 -1.68 -27.53 12.10
N GLY A 518 -1.03 -28.53 11.50
CA GLY A 518 -0.57 -28.52 10.11
C GLY A 518 0.94 -28.30 9.99
N THR A 519 1.45 -28.26 8.76
CA THR A 519 2.89 -28.08 8.49
C THR A 519 3.33 -26.62 8.50
N ALA A 520 2.40 -25.69 8.22
CA ALA A 520 2.66 -24.26 8.16
C ALA A 520 2.62 -23.57 9.53
N VAL A 521 1.81 -24.09 10.47
CA VAL A 521 1.56 -23.48 11.79
C VAL A 521 2.30 -24.25 12.86
N ARG A 522 3.30 -23.62 13.50
CA ARG A 522 4.19 -24.28 14.48
C ARG A 522 3.68 -24.22 15.92
N ALA A 523 2.78 -23.29 16.22
CA ALA A 523 2.12 -23.11 17.51
C ALA A 523 0.86 -22.25 17.32
N PRO A 524 -0.02 -22.13 18.33
CA PRO A 524 -1.09 -21.14 18.29
C PRO A 524 -0.55 -19.76 17.95
N GLN A 525 -1.17 -19.14 16.96
CA GLN A 525 -0.74 -17.90 16.33
C GLN A 525 -1.37 -16.72 17.07
N THR A 526 -0.58 -15.67 17.33
CA THR A 526 -1.01 -14.49 18.09
C THR A 526 -1.00 -13.24 17.22
N ASP A 527 0.17 -12.84 16.77
CA ASP A 527 0.38 -11.57 16.10
C ASP A 527 1.77 -11.54 15.45
N SER A 528 1.90 -10.69 14.43
CA SER A 528 3.15 -10.42 13.73
C SER A 528 3.33 -8.94 13.47
N HIS A 529 4.56 -8.56 13.15
CA HIS A 529 4.87 -7.18 12.78
C HIS A 529 5.86 -7.14 11.63
N ILE A 530 5.82 -6.06 10.88
CA ILE A 530 6.80 -5.76 9.85
C ILE A 530 7.28 -4.33 9.96
N ILE A 531 8.58 -4.16 9.77
CA ILE A 531 9.18 -2.85 9.45
C ILE A 531 9.63 -2.94 7.99
N GLU A 532 9.13 -2.05 7.17
CA GLU A 532 9.50 -1.92 5.76
C GLU A 532 10.17 -0.56 5.53
N ALA A 533 11.24 -0.53 4.75
CA ALA A 533 11.90 0.70 4.35
C ALA A 533 12.43 0.61 2.91
N TYR A 534 12.13 1.65 2.12
CA TYR A 534 12.51 1.71 0.72
C TYR A 534 13.14 3.05 0.34
N TYR A 535 13.94 3.05 -0.73
CA TYR A 535 14.38 4.28 -1.39
C TYR A 535 14.11 4.21 -2.90
N ALA A 536 13.01 4.80 -3.36
CA ALA A 536 12.61 4.77 -4.76
C ALA A 536 13.42 5.80 -5.57
N ILE A 537 14.16 5.30 -6.55
CA ILE A 537 15.05 6.05 -7.44
C ILE A 537 14.38 6.18 -8.81
N ASP A 538 14.01 7.40 -9.22
CA ASP A 538 13.57 7.68 -10.60
C ASP A 538 14.82 7.66 -11.50
N ALA A 539 15.23 6.46 -11.89
CA ALA A 539 16.56 6.20 -12.44
C ALA A 539 16.73 6.78 -13.86
N MET A 540 15.71 6.60 -14.69
CA MET A 540 15.63 7.15 -16.05
C MET A 540 14.15 7.18 -16.49
N PRO A 541 13.81 7.87 -17.60
CA PRO A 541 12.43 7.92 -18.04
C PRO A 541 11.77 6.55 -18.17
N GLY A 542 10.65 6.37 -17.49
CA GLY A 542 9.88 5.14 -17.42
C GLY A 542 10.46 4.06 -16.51
N ILE A 543 11.58 4.28 -15.79
CA ILE A 543 12.18 3.25 -14.92
C ILE A 543 12.39 3.76 -13.49
N LEU A 544 11.72 3.09 -12.55
CA LEU A 544 11.90 3.24 -11.12
C LEU A 544 12.70 2.04 -10.58
N VAL A 545 13.70 2.31 -9.74
CA VAL A 545 14.46 1.29 -9.02
C VAL A 545 14.36 1.58 -7.54
N GLN A 546 13.88 0.63 -6.76
CA GLN A 546 13.58 0.81 -5.34
C GLN A 546 14.27 -0.30 -4.54
N PRO A 547 15.47 -0.04 -3.98
CA PRO A 547 16.05 -0.93 -2.98
C PRO A 547 15.15 -0.98 -1.76
N GLU A 548 15.02 -2.18 -1.22
CA GLU A 548 14.00 -2.53 -0.23
C GLU A 548 14.65 -3.24 0.96
N PHE A 549 14.17 -2.93 2.16
CA PHE A 549 14.51 -3.63 3.39
C PHE A 549 13.25 -3.96 4.17
N GLU A 550 13.15 -5.20 4.62
CA GLU A 550 12.05 -5.65 5.46
C GLU A 550 12.58 -6.39 6.69
N TYR A 551 11.93 -6.16 7.83
CA TYR A 551 12.18 -6.89 9.05
C TYR A 551 10.88 -7.46 9.60
N MET A 552 10.73 -8.77 9.44
CA MET A 552 9.57 -9.53 9.87
C MET A 552 9.77 -10.06 11.29
N ILE A 553 8.91 -9.63 12.21
CA ILE A 553 8.92 -10.01 13.62
C ILE A 553 7.81 -11.02 13.86
N ARG A 554 8.17 -12.16 14.48
CA ARG A 554 7.27 -13.32 14.65
C ARG A 554 6.67 -13.84 13.33
N PRO A 555 7.48 -14.32 12.37
CA PRO A 555 6.96 -15.00 11.19
C PRO A 555 6.00 -16.14 11.55
N GLY A 556 4.91 -16.24 10.79
CA GLY A 556 3.81 -17.18 11.03
C GLY A 556 3.04 -16.86 12.31
N GLU A 557 3.16 -15.63 12.82
CA GLU A 557 2.47 -15.10 14.01
C GLU A 557 2.79 -15.91 15.27
N THR A 558 3.99 -16.51 15.31
CA THR A 558 4.49 -17.26 16.46
C THR A 558 5.91 -16.85 16.82
N ARG A 559 6.36 -17.27 18.01
CA ARG A 559 7.77 -17.13 18.42
C ARG A 559 8.65 -18.33 18.03
N HIS A 560 8.14 -19.26 17.22
CA HIS A 560 8.83 -20.50 16.87
C HIS A 560 9.71 -20.39 15.62
N ILE A 561 9.53 -19.33 14.84
CA ILE A 561 10.38 -18.98 13.70
C ILE A 561 11.19 -17.75 14.10
N PRO A 562 12.53 -17.75 13.93
CA PRO A 562 13.33 -16.56 14.18
C PRO A 562 12.88 -15.38 13.31
N ASN A 563 12.85 -14.18 13.88
CA ASN A 563 12.59 -12.94 13.12
C ASN A 563 13.47 -12.89 11.87
N ALA A 564 12.90 -12.47 10.74
CA ALA A 564 13.61 -12.47 9.46
C ALA A 564 13.99 -11.05 9.04
N ALA A 565 15.24 -10.87 8.59
CA ALA A 565 15.67 -9.66 7.90
C ALA A 565 15.84 -9.97 6.42
N LEU A 566 15.26 -9.11 5.58
CA LEU A 566 15.27 -9.24 4.13
C LEU A 566 15.80 -7.96 3.49
N VAL A 567 16.46 -8.14 2.36
CA VAL A 567 16.87 -7.04 1.48
C VAL A 567 16.53 -7.41 0.04
N GLY A 568 16.24 -6.42 -0.77
CA GLY A 568 15.89 -6.67 -2.15
C GLY A 568 15.75 -5.43 -3.01
N LEU A 569 15.05 -5.61 -4.12
CA LEU A 569 14.86 -4.62 -5.16
C LEU A 569 13.47 -4.77 -5.78
N LYS A 570 12.72 -3.67 -5.78
CA LYS A 570 11.53 -3.47 -6.61
C LYS A 570 11.92 -2.64 -7.84
N VAL A 571 11.52 -3.08 -9.02
CA VAL A 571 11.77 -2.38 -10.29
C VAL A 571 10.45 -2.21 -11.02
N ILE A 572 10.15 -0.98 -11.44
CA ILE A 572 8.98 -0.68 -12.26
C ILE A 572 9.46 -0.09 -13.58
N ALA A 573 9.00 -0.63 -14.69
CA ALA A 573 9.29 -0.14 -16.03
C ALA A 573 7.98 0.13 -16.80
N ASN A 574 7.75 1.39 -17.15
CA ASN A 574 6.63 1.85 -17.99
C ASN A 574 7.11 1.94 -19.44
N LEU A 575 6.58 1.09 -20.32
CA LEU A 575 6.88 1.13 -21.76
C LEU A 575 6.11 2.24 -22.45
#